data_AF-A0A7V9V7Y8-F1
#
_entry.id   AF-A0A7V9V7Y8-F1
#
_cell.length_a   1.000
_cell.length_b   1.000
_cell.length_c   1.000
_cell.angle_alpha   90.00
_cell.angle_beta   90.00
_cell.angle_gamma   90.00
#
_symmetry.space_group_name_H-M   'P 1'
#
loop_
_entity.id
_entity.type
_entity.pdbx_description
1 polymer ?
#
loop_
_entity_poly.entity_id
_entity_poly.type
_entity_poly.pdbx_seq_one_letter_code
_entity_poly.pdbx_strand_id
1 'polypeptide(L)' 'MTPPAVIFDVDGTLVDTNYLHTLAWVRGFRDAGETVSMSAIHRLIGMGSDQLVEE' A
#
# COMPACT_ATOMS: atom_id res chain seq x y z
N MET A 1 -8.37 -35.65 -8.90
CA MET A 1 -7.41 -34.62 -9.34
C MET A 1 -7.90 -33.29 -8.81
N THR A 2 -7.04 -32.50 -8.18
CA THR A 2 -7.41 -31.16 -7.70
C THR A 2 -7.41 -30.20 -8.89
N PRO A 3 -8.46 -29.39 -9.09
CA PRO A 3 -8.47 -28.38 -10.14
C PRO A 3 -7.40 -27.31 -9.87
N PRO A 4 -6.83 -26.70 -10.92
CA PRO A 4 -5.89 -25.60 -10.76
C PRO A 4 -6.56 -24.39 -10.09
N ALA A 5 -5.79 -23.66 -9.30
CA ALA A 5 -6.23 -22.44 -8.60
C ALA A 5 -5.26 -21.29 -8.86
N VAL A 6 -5.77 -20.06 -8.73
CA VAL A 6 -5.01 -18.81 -8.85
C VAL A 6 -5.25 -17.99 -7.60
N ILE A 7 -4.20 -17.34 -7.09
CA ILE A 7 -4.27 -16.39 -5.99
C ILE A 7 -4.10 -14.99 -6.58
N PHE A 8 -5.01 -14.09 -6.24
CA PHE A 8 -4.95 -12.68 -6.62
C PHE A 8 -4.66 -11.83 -5.40
N ASP A 9 -3.84 -10.81 -5.60
CA ASP A 9 -3.77 -9.68 -4.70
C ASP A 9 -5.06 -8.83 -4.80
N VAL A 10 -5.30 -7.94 -3.84
CA VAL A 10 -6.49 -7.09 -3.80
C VAL A 10 -6.19 -5.72 -4.40
N ASP A 11 -5.22 -5.01 -3.84
CA ASP A 11 -5.00 -3.59 -4.12
C ASP A 11 -4.19 -3.37 -5.39
N GLY A 12 -4.79 -2.69 -6.37
CA GLY A 12 -4.22 -2.54 -7.72
C GLY A 12 -4.35 -3.80 -8.59
N THR A 13 -4.95 -4.89 -8.08
CA THR A 13 -5.23 -6.12 -8.82
C THR A 13 -6.74 -6.36 -9.00
N LEU A 14 -7.48 -6.58 -7.90
CA LEU A 14 -8.93 -6.75 -7.93
C LEU A 14 -9.67 -5.42 -7.81
N VAL A 15 -9.05 -4.43 -7.16
CA VAL A 15 -9.62 -3.10 -6.94
C VAL A 15 -8.59 -2.03 -7.27
N ASP A 16 -8.97 -0.98 -8.00
CA ASP A 16 -8.08 0.15 -8.33
C ASP A 16 -7.93 1.11 -7.15
N THR A 17 -7.11 0.73 -6.17
CA THR A 17 -6.99 1.41 -4.87
C THR A 17 -5.58 1.94 -4.57
N ASN A 18 -4.59 1.74 -5.45
CA ASN A 18 -3.20 2.11 -5.16
C ASN A 18 -3.01 3.59 -4.81
N TYR A 19 -3.68 4.49 -5.54
CA TYR A 19 -3.62 5.92 -5.24
C TYR A 19 -4.40 6.29 -3.96
N LEU A 20 -5.47 5.57 -3.65
CA LEU A 20 -6.21 5.78 -2.40
C LEU A 20 -5.37 5.37 -1.18
N HIS A 21 -4.70 4.22 -1.25
CA HIS A 21 -3.74 3.80 -0.22
C HIS A 21 -2.54 4.74 -0.13
N THR A 22 -2.02 5.21 -1.26
CA THR A 22 -0.95 6.23 -1.28
C THR A 22 -1.39 7.50 -0.54
N LEU A 23 -2.61 7.99 -0.80
CA LEU A 23 -3.16 9.15 -0.10
C LEU A 23 -3.34 8.91 1.39
N ALA A 24 -3.81 7.72 1.79
CA ALA A 24 -3.99 7.36 3.19
C ALA A 24 -2.67 7.41 3.95
N TRP A 25 -1.61 6.78 3.42
CA TRP A 25 -0.27 6.82 4.01
C TRP A 25 0.31 8.22 4.09
N VAL A 26 0.24 9.00 3.01
CA VAL A 26 0.76 10.39 2.98
C VAL A 26 0.05 11.25 4.03
N ARG A 27 -1.26 11.07 4.22
CA ARG A 27 -2.01 11.76 5.28
C ARG A 27 -1.58 11.30 6.66
N GLY A 28 -1.42 10.00 6.88
CA GLY A 28 -0.95 9.44 8.15
C GLY A 28 0.41 9.99 8.56
N PHE A 29 1.39 9.96 7.65
CA PHE A 29 2.72 10.55 7.89
C PHE A 29 2.62 12.05 8.21
N ARG A 30 1.83 12.80 7.42
CA ARG A 30 1.64 14.23 7.68
C ARG A 30 1.03 14.51 9.04
N ASP A 31 0.05 13.72 9.45
CA ASP A 31 -0.60 13.86 10.76
C ASP A 31 0.37 13.50 11.90
N ALA A 32 1.38 12.66 11.64
CA ALA A 32 2.52 12.39 12.53
C ALA A 32 3.64 13.45 12.45
N GLY A 33 3.48 14.50 11.64
CA GLY A 33 4.48 15.57 11.45
C GLY A 33 5.50 15.33 10.34
N GLU A 34 5.39 14.22 9.62
CA GLU A 34 6.32 13.83 8.56
C GLU A 34 5.81 14.20 7.16
N THR A 35 6.65 14.86 6.36
CA THR A 35 6.30 15.22 4.98
C THR A 35 6.96 14.26 4.00
N VAL A 36 6.17 13.36 3.42
CA VAL A 36 6.63 12.37 2.44
C VAL A 36 6.05 12.65 1.05
N SER A 37 6.81 12.31 0.00
CA SER A 37 6.31 12.45 -1.37
C SER A 37 5.33 11.33 -1.71
N MET A 38 4.23 11.66 -2.39
CA MET A 38 3.28 10.66 -2.89
C MET A 38 3.95 9.62 -3.80
N SER A 39 4.94 10.03 -4.61
CA SER A 39 5.61 9.11 -5.52
C SER A 39 6.49 8.09 -4.78
N ALA A 40 7.09 8.49 -3.65
CA ALA A 40 7.82 7.56 -2.79
C ALA A 40 6.86 6.53 -2.17
N ILE A 41 5.76 6.99 -1.56
CA ILE A 41 4.76 6.11 -0.96
C ILE A 41 4.11 5.17 -1.98
N HIS A 42 3.76 5.67 -3.17
CA HIS A 42 3.15 4.84 -4.22
C HIS A 42 4.03 3.64 -4.61
N ARG A 43 5.36 3.78 -4.59
CA ARG A 43 6.30 2.69 -4.90
C ARG A 43 6.40 1.63 -3.79
N LEU A 44 5.87 1.92 -2.61
CA LEU A 44 5.87 1.01 -1.45
C LEU A 44 4.52 0.31 -1.26
N ILE A 45 3.50 0.60 -2.07
CA ILE A 45 2.20 -0.08 -1.98
C ILE A 45 2.39 -1.57 -2.28
N GLY A 46 1.82 -2.40 -1.40
CA GLY A 46 2.02 -3.85 -1.37
C GLY A 46 3.12 -4.32 -0.41
N MET A 47 3.92 -3.41 0.16
CA MET A 47 4.84 -3.73 1.25
C MET A 47 4.11 -3.75 2.60
N GLY A 48 4.61 -4.56 3.53
CA GLY A 48 4.10 -4.60 4.90
C GLY A 48 4.35 -3.28 5.63
N SER A 49 3.43 -2.88 6.51
CA SER A 49 3.54 -1.63 7.28
C SER A 49 4.75 -1.61 8.21
N ASP A 50 5.19 -2.78 8.69
CA ASP A 50 6.40 -2.99 9.49
C ASP A 50 7.69 -2.52 8.79
N GLN A 51 7.66 -2.38 7.46
CA GLN A 51 8.78 -1.87 6.67
C GLN A 51 8.73 -0.34 6.50
N LEU A 52 7.63 0.30 6.90
CA LEU A 52 7.41 1.74 6.77
C LEU A 52 7.45 2.47 8.13
N VAL A 53 7.12 1.78 9.21
CA VAL A 53 7.06 2.32 10.57
C VAL A 53 7.63 1.32 11.56
N GLU A 54 8.47 1.82 12.45
CA GLU A 54 8.95 1.07 13.62
C GLU A 54 7.87 1.03 14.71
N GLU A 55 7.86 -0.01 15.54
CA GLU A 55 6.93 -0.18 16.66
C GLU A 55 7.19 0.77 17.84
#